data_AF-A0A9R1AZR5-F1
#
_entry.id   AF-A0A9R1AZR5-F1
#
_cell.length_a   1.000
_cell.length_b   1.000
_cell.length_c   1.000
_cell.angle_alpha   90.00
_cell.angle_beta   90.00
_cell.angle_gamma   90.00
#
_symmetry.space_group_name_H-M   'P 1'
#
loop_
_entity.id
_entity.type
_entity.pdbx_description
1 polymer ?
#
loop_
_entity_poly.entity_id
_entity_poly.type
_entity_poly.pdbx_seq_one_letter_code
_entity_poly.pdbx_strand_id
1 'polypeptide(L)'
;MTCPLTGKATGLDEGDRKGCGALVLSCCYIERSTQTDFQSWKDSISNAETGFCVGLTPDGPWESFTAVLPLSIIPKSLNSNHFAFEITMKNGKKHATLRSLAVIANDSDIKLEVSVCPINKLNSSMINDKSTSSTNNVDEVFENQWYQPISGWTSNHSSDHGIELGQWSTKDCSYSSKAFFEPRLPPDWKWTSPWKIEKSTSVDCDGWAYAADIQNLNWPSSWRSSKSPHDYVRRRCWVRTRQLLQEQSVEIARNVVAIVDPYSSTALPWTAMIKDMDLCLQVRPFSVKSDESYNWSQVLSLGCDSLPKQQQSSLSRQSTMKQSSVPSKNSVLRLAELEKKDVLSYCSPLVGIKQYFWLSVGVDASIVHTDLNMPVYDWKFSFNSILRLENKLPYEAEYSIWEKSAEGNMVERQHGIVSSGGSAFIYSADIRKSIYLTLFVQNDWILEKDAELIMDLLSLEHVSSFWMVQKRTQREC
;
A
#
# COMPACT_ATOMS: atom_id res chain seq x y z
N MET A 1 -15.21 -18.90 5.40
CA MET A 1 -16.58 -18.88 5.97
C MET A 1 -17.57 -18.78 4.83
N THR A 2 -18.27 -19.87 4.53
CA THR A 2 -19.40 -19.90 3.59
C THR A 2 -20.64 -19.48 4.36
N CYS A 3 -21.01 -18.19 4.28
CA CYS A 3 -22.28 -17.74 4.82
C CYS A 3 -23.40 -18.14 3.84
N PRO A 4 -24.36 -18.98 4.24
CA PRO A 4 -25.53 -19.25 3.41
C PRO A 4 -26.36 -17.97 3.30
N LEU A 5 -26.72 -17.60 2.07
CA LEU A 5 -27.53 -16.41 1.79
C LEU A 5 -29.00 -16.74 2.11
N THR A 6 -29.49 -16.31 3.27
CA THR A 6 -30.92 -16.40 3.64
C THR A 6 -31.67 -15.18 3.12
N GLY A 7 -32.73 -15.42 2.34
CA GLY A 7 -33.59 -14.37 1.79
C GLY A 7 -34.39 -13.63 2.87
N LYS A 8 -34.60 -12.32 2.61
CA LYS A 8 -35.37 -11.34 3.40
C LYS A 8 -35.10 -11.35 4.91
N ALA A 9 -34.21 -10.45 5.34
CA ALA A 9 -34.18 -9.99 6.72
C ALA A 9 -35.43 -9.14 7.00
N THR A 10 -36.42 -9.71 7.67
CA THR A 10 -37.26 -8.95 8.60
C THR A 10 -36.32 -8.32 9.64
N GLY A 11 -36.49 -7.03 9.90
CA GLY A 11 -35.57 -6.17 10.66
C GLY A 11 -34.89 -6.88 11.82
N LEU A 12 -33.58 -7.05 11.71
CA LEU A 12 -32.71 -7.46 12.80
C LEU A 12 -32.13 -6.21 13.44
N ASP A 13 -32.28 -6.16 14.76
CA ASP A 13 -31.99 -5.07 15.69
C ASP A 13 -30.60 -4.42 15.44
N GLU A 14 -30.55 -3.09 15.43
CA GLU A 14 -29.39 -2.24 15.07
C GLU A 14 -28.21 -2.32 16.06
N GLY A 15 -28.29 -3.16 17.09
CA GLY A 15 -27.40 -3.10 18.24
C GLY A 15 -25.99 -3.66 18.08
N ASP A 16 -25.70 -4.54 17.10
CA ASP A 16 -24.46 -5.34 17.21
C ASP A 16 -23.78 -5.73 15.88
N ARG A 17 -23.50 -4.74 15.01
CA ARG A 17 -22.74 -4.96 13.77
C ARG A 17 -21.63 -3.93 13.52
N LYS A 18 -20.63 -3.88 14.40
CA LYS A 18 -19.32 -3.28 14.05
C LYS A 18 -18.43 -4.35 13.41
N GLY A 19 -18.58 -4.58 12.11
CA GLY A 19 -17.55 -5.32 11.36
C GLY A 19 -18.00 -6.14 10.14
N CYS A 20 -19.29 -6.26 9.85
CA CYS A 20 -19.75 -7.03 8.68
C CYS A 20 -20.58 -6.13 7.76
N GLY A 21 -20.09 -5.90 6.54
CA GLY A 21 -20.89 -5.28 5.48
C GLY A 21 -22.15 -6.11 5.22
N ALA A 22 -23.28 -5.43 5.02
CA ALA A 22 -24.53 -6.09 4.67
C ALA A 22 -24.62 -6.19 3.14
N LEU A 23 -24.65 -7.41 2.61
CA LEU A 23 -25.01 -7.65 1.21
C LEU A 23 -26.53 -7.90 1.16
N VAL A 24 -27.27 -7.01 0.51
CA VAL A 24 -28.72 -7.18 0.34
C VAL A 24 -28.98 -7.79 -1.03
N LEU A 25 -29.76 -8.87 -1.07
CA LEU A 25 -30.19 -9.56 -2.28
C LEU A 25 -31.70 -9.42 -2.42
N SER A 26 -32.15 -8.89 -3.56
CA SER A 26 -33.56 -8.94 -3.95
C SER A 26 -33.72 -9.89 -5.14
N CYS A 27 -34.54 -10.91 -4.98
CA CYS A 27 -34.92 -11.85 -6.04
C CYS A 27 -36.40 -11.65 -6.37
N CYS A 28 -36.72 -11.46 -7.64
CA CYS A 28 -38.09 -11.46 -8.15
C CYS A 28 -38.40 -12.82 -8.78
N TYR A 29 -39.36 -13.55 -8.21
CA TYR A 29 -39.91 -14.78 -8.77
C TYR A 29 -41.29 -14.49 -9.35
N ILE A 30 -41.49 -14.78 -10.63
CA ILE A 30 -42.82 -14.78 -11.25
C ILE A 30 -43.16 -16.24 -11.56
N GLU A 31 -44.16 -16.75 -10.88
CA GLU A 31 -44.71 -18.08 -11.13
C GLU A 31 -45.40 -18.07 -12.51
N ARG A 32 -44.92 -18.91 -13.45
CA ARG A 32 -45.63 -19.10 -14.72
C ARG A 32 -46.89 -19.90 -14.42
N SER A 33 -48.07 -19.27 -14.49
CA SER A 33 -49.34 -19.99 -14.45
C SER A 33 -49.43 -20.94 -15.64
N THR A 34 -49.74 -22.20 -15.38
CA THR A 34 -49.99 -23.24 -16.38
C THR A 34 -51.40 -23.15 -16.99
N GLN A 35 -51.94 -21.93 -17.16
CA GLN A 35 -53.18 -21.70 -17.88
C GLN A 35 -52.90 -21.04 -19.23
N THR A 36 -53.12 -21.83 -20.27
CA THR A 36 -53.15 -21.40 -21.66
C THR A 36 -54.36 -20.51 -21.92
N ASP A 37 -54.16 -19.20 -21.97
CA ASP A 37 -55.04 -18.27 -22.70
C ASP A 37 -54.22 -17.55 -23.76
N PHE A 38 -54.36 -18.04 -25.00
CA PHE A 38 -53.51 -17.74 -26.16
C PHE A 38 -53.85 -16.42 -26.88
N GLN A 39 -54.47 -15.44 -26.20
CA GLN A 39 -54.94 -14.20 -26.85
C GLN A 39 -54.43 -12.88 -26.25
N SER A 40 -53.56 -12.90 -25.24
CA SER A 40 -52.97 -11.70 -24.64
C SER A 40 -51.43 -11.61 -24.80
N TRP A 41 -50.86 -12.30 -25.78
CA TRP A 41 -49.40 -12.45 -25.88
C TRP A 41 -48.68 -11.27 -26.57
N LYS A 42 -49.39 -10.34 -27.23
CA LYS A 42 -48.72 -9.35 -28.10
C LYS A 42 -48.23 -8.08 -27.41
N ASP A 43 -48.68 -7.79 -26.19
CA ASP A 43 -48.33 -6.56 -25.46
C ASP A 43 -47.50 -6.78 -24.18
N SER A 44 -47.04 -8.00 -23.91
CA SER A 44 -46.32 -8.36 -22.66
C SER A 44 -44.96 -9.02 -22.86
N ILE A 45 -44.35 -8.90 -24.04
CA ILE A 45 -43.02 -9.49 -24.35
C ILE A 45 -41.86 -8.67 -23.73
N SER A 46 -42.14 -7.57 -23.03
CA SER A 46 -41.09 -6.71 -22.42
C SER A 46 -40.81 -6.99 -20.94
N ASN A 47 -41.50 -7.92 -20.28
CA ASN A 47 -41.39 -8.05 -18.82
C ASN A 47 -40.81 -9.41 -18.35
N ALA A 48 -39.65 -9.28 -17.70
CA ALA A 48 -39.01 -10.19 -16.74
C ALA A 48 -38.18 -11.36 -17.30
N GLU A 49 -36.96 -11.05 -17.75
CA GLU A 49 -35.84 -11.95 -17.44
C GLU A 49 -35.66 -11.95 -15.92
N THR A 50 -36.21 -12.96 -15.24
CA THR A 50 -36.00 -13.19 -13.81
C THR A 50 -34.50 -13.17 -13.49
N GLY A 51 -34.12 -12.48 -12.42
CA GLY A 51 -32.72 -12.25 -12.05
C GLY A 51 -32.59 -11.93 -10.57
N PHE A 52 -31.43 -11.42 -10.15
CA PHE A 52 -31.24 -10.86 -8.81
C PHE A 52 -30.49 -9.55 -8.90
N CYS A 53 -30.61 -8.70 -7.88
CA CYS A 53 -29.78 -7.49 -7.77
C CYS A 53 -28.99 -7.47 -6.47
N VAL A 54 -27.83 -6.80 -6.52
CA VAL A 54 -26.90 -6.63 -5.41
C VAL A 54 -26.66 -5.14 -5.21
N GLY A 55 -26.66 -4.70 -3.95
CA GLY A 55 -26.33 -3.33 -3.56
C GLY A 55 -25.48 -3.34 -2.29
N LEU A 56 -24.71 -2.29 -2.08
CA LEU A 56 -23.89 -2.11 -0.86
C LEU A 56 -24.71 -1.52 0.30
N THR A 57 -25.81 -0.84 -0.02
CA THR A 57 -26.76 -0.26 0.94
C THR A 57 -28.19 -0.59 0.48
N PRO A 58 -29.17 -0.57 1.40
CA PRO A 58 -30.58 -0.72 1.06
C PRO A 58 -31.11 0.37 0.11
N ASP A 59 -30.46 1.53 0.08
CA ASP A 59 -30.88 2.66 -0.76
C ASP A 59 -30.30 2.59 -2.18
N GLY A 60 -29.41 1.63 -2.44
CA GLY A 60 -28.70 1.49 -3.71
C GLY A 60 -27.44 2.38 -3.80
N PRO A 61 -26.81 2.45 -4.98
CA PRO A 61 -27.24 1.89 -6.28
C PRO A 61 -27.23 0.35 -6.31
N TRP A 62 -28.14 -0.20 -7.11
CA TRP A 62 -28.35 -1.64 -7.27
C TRP A 62 -27.84 -2.12 -8.63
N GLU A 63 -27.03 -3.16 -8.63
CA GLU A 63 -26.53 -3.81 -9.85
C GLU A 63 -27.35 -5.07 -10.13
N SER A 64 -27.88 -5.21 -11.35
CA SER A 64 -28.77 -6.32 -11.74
C SER A 64 -28.03 -7.44 -12.48
N PHE A 65 -28.44 -8.67 -12.21
CA PHE A 65 -27.89 -9.91 -12.76
C PHE A 65 -28.99 -10.71 -13.42
N THR A 66 -28.76 -11.20 -14.63
CA THR A 66 -29.70 -12.05 -15.37
C THR A 66 -29.69 -13.48 -14.83
N ALA A 67 -30.80 -14.21 -14.91
CA ALA A 67 -30.80 -15.65 -14.59
C ALA A 67 -30.00 -16.50 -15.59
N VAL A 68 -29.69 -15.96 -16.77
CA VAL A 68 -28.84 -16.63 -17.75
C VAL A 68 -27.39 -16.45 -17.32
N LEU A 69 -26.81 -17.51 -16.75
CA LEU A 69 -25.44 -17.54 -16.25
C LEU A 69 -24.52 -18.26 -17.25
N PRO A 70 -23.90 -17.58 -18.24
CA PRO A 70 -22.91 -18.20 -19.13
C PRO A 70 -21.65 -18.57 -18.35
N LEU A 71 -20.89 -19.58 -18.79
CA LEU A 71 -19.62 -19.97 -18.16
C LEU A 71 -18.52 -18.99 -18.54
N SER A 72 -18.54 -17.82 -17.94
CA SER A 72 -17.61 -16.72 -18.21
C SER A 72 -17.36 -15.87 -16.97
N ILE A 73 -16.44 -14.92 -17.11
CA ILE A 73 -16.21 -13.84 -16.16
C ILE A 73 -16.89 -12.60 -16.74
N ILE A 74 -17.88 -12.07 -16.03
CA ILE A 74 -18.65 -10.89 -16.42
C ILE A 74 -18.25 -9.74 -15.50
N PRO A 75 -17.71 -8.62 -16.01
CA PRO A 75 -17.42 -7.47 -15.19
C PRO A 75 -18.71 -6.74 -14.81
N LYS A 76 -18.81 -6.38 -13.54
CA LYS A 76 -19.93 -5.67 -12.94
C LYS A 76 -19.41 -4.52 -12.09
N SER A 77 -20.23 -3.53 -11.77
CA SER A 77 -19.80 -2.38 -10.97
C SER A 77 -20.74 -2.10 -9.81
N LEU A 78 -20.17 -1.70 -8.67
CA LEU A 78 -20.88 -1.21 -7.49
C LEU A 78 -20.18 0.07 -7.03
N ASN A 79 -20.91 1.18 -6.90
CA ASN A 79 -20.36 2.50 -6.59
C ASN A 79 -19.13 2.85 -7.46
N SER A 80 -19.26 2.69 -8.77
CA SER A 80 -18.20 2.96 -9.77
C SER A 80 -16.93 2.10 -9.64
N ASN A 81 -16.92 1.08 -8.79
CA ASN A 81 -15.82 0.12 -8.66
C ASN A 81 -16.18 -1.20 -9.31
N HIS A 82 -15.30 -1.70 -10.18
CA HIS A 82 -15.54 -2.95 -10.89
C HIS A 82 -15.17 -4.18 -10.06
N PHE A 83 -15.94 -5.24 -10.24
CA PHE A 83 -15.67 -6.58 -9.70
C PHE A 83 -16.03 -7.63 -10.76
N ALA A 84 -15.53 -8.85 -10.58
CA ALA A 84 -15.82 -9.98 -11.45
C ALA A 84 -17.00 -10.79 -10.89
N PHE A 85 -17.98 -11.02 -11.75
CA PHE A 85 -18.99 -12.05 -11.57
C PHE A 85 -18.57 -13.28 -12.39
N GLU A 86 -17.96 -14.24 -11.72
CA GLU A 86 -17.39 -15.44 -12.32
C GLU A 86 -18.34 -16.62 -12.20
N ILE A 87 -18.63 -17.28 -13.31
CA ILE A 87 -19.47 -18.47 -13.34
C ILE A 87 -18.62 -19.68 -13.75
N THR A 88 -18.46 -20.63 -12.83
CA THR A 88 -17.69 -21.87 -13.06
C THR A 88 -18.59 -23.09 -12.96
N MET A 89 -18.21 -24.20 -13.58
CA MET A 89 -18.84 -25.50 -13.33
C MET A 89 -18.10 -26.21 -12.20
N LYS A 90 -18.83 -26.61 -11.14
CA LYS A 90 -18.32 -27.52 -10.10
C LYS A 90 -19.35 -28.59 -9.84
N ASN A 91 -18.93 -29.86 -9.87
CA ASN A 91 -19.79 -31.03 -9.62
C ASN A 91 -21.09 -31.03 -10.46
N GLY A 92 -20.98 -30.66 -11.75
CA GLY A 92 -22.12 -30.61 -12.67
C GLY A 92 -23.10 -29.46 -12.44
N LYS A 93 -22.83 -28.54 -11.49
CA LYS A 93 -23.63 -27.35 -11.21
C LYS A 93 -22.87 -26.08 -11.57
N LYS A 94 -23.60 -25.03 -11.97
CA LYS A 94 -23.04 -23.69 -12.13
C LYS A 94 -22.85 -23.03 -10.76
N HIS A 95 -21.67 -22.51 -10.50
CA HIS A 95 -21.30 -21.77 -9.32
C HIS A 95 -20.96 -20.35 -9.70
N ALA A 96 -21.80 -19.41 -9.26
CA ALA A 96 -21.56 -17.98 -9.44
C ALA A 96 -20.78 -17.43 -8.24
N THR A 97 -19.68 -16.75 -8.50
CA THR A 97 -18.77 -16.18 -7.50
C THR A 97 -18.59 -14.70 -7.78
N LEU A 98 -18.86 -13.87 -6.77
CA LEU A 98 -18.52 -12.45 -6.78
C LEU A 98 -17.11 -12.32 -6.21
N ARG A 99 -16.16 -11.82 -7.01
CA ARG A 99 -14.77 -11.63 -6.59
C ARG A 99 -14.19 -10.35 -7.14
N SER A 100 -13.05 -9.93 -6.59
CA SER A 100 -12.27 -8.84 -7.18
C SER A 100 -11.78 -9.20 -8.59
N LEU A 101 -11.45 -8.18 -9.37
CA LEU A 101 -10.75 -8.29 -10.65
C LEU A 101 -9.24 -8.51 -10.46
N ALA A 102 -8.86 -9.22 -9.41
CA ALA A 102 -7.48 -9.53 -9.10
C ALA A 102 -7.38 -10.85 -8.33
N VAL A 103 -6.66 -11.81 -8.90
CA VAL A 103 -6.42 -13.12 -8.32
C VAL A 103 -4.95 -13.31 -8.03
N ILE A 104 -4.66 -13.84 -6.85
CA ILE A 104 -3.34 -14.32 -6.47
C ILE A 104 -3.29 -15.81 -6.76
N ALA A 105 -2.32 -16.23 -7.56
CA ALA A 105 -1.98 -17.62 -7.81
C ALA A 105 -0.65 -17.93 -7.13
N ASN A 106 -0.65 -18.93 -6.25
CA ASN A 106 0.55 -19.50 -5.68
C ASN A 106 0.99 -20.67 -6.56
N ASP A 107 1.89 -20.42 -7.49
CA ASP A 107 2.45 -21.45 -8.38
C ASP A 107 3.71 -22.10 -7.77
N SER A 108 4.03 -21.77 -6.52
CA SER A 108 5.16 -22.29 -5.75
C SER A 108 4.79 -23.56 -4.97
N ASP A 109 5.80 -24.29 -4.48
CA ASP A 109 5.64 -25.51 -3.67
C ASP A 109 5.44 -25.25 -2.17
N ILE A 110 5.41 -23.98 -1.75
CA ILE A 110 5.27 -23.59 -0.33
C ILE A 110 3.97 -22.83 -0.08
N LYS A 111 3.53 -22.78 1.18
CA LYS A 111 2.41 -21.92 1.59
C LYS A 111 2.88 -20.46 1.63
N LEU A 112 2.05 -19.55 1.09
CA LEU A 112 2.33 -18.12 1.10
C LEU A 112 1.30 -17.38 1.95
N GLU A 113 1.77 -16.50 2.83
CA GLU A 113 0.93 -15.53 3.49
C GLU A 113 0.87 -14.26 2.65
N VAL A 114 -0.33 -13.73 2.42
CA VAL A 114 -0.57 -12.60 1.54
C VAL A 114 -1.20 -11.45 2.31
N SER A 115 -0.66 -10.26 2.13
CA SER A 115 -1.15 -9.05 2.76
C SER A 115 -1.32 -7.89 1.79
N VAL A 116 -2.32 -7.07 2.07
CA VAL A 116 -2.51 -5.78 1.43
C VAL A 116 -2.23 -4.70 2.46
N CYS A 117 -1.37 -3.74 2.09
CA CYS A 117 -0.91 -2.68 2.99
C CYS A 117 -1.03 -1.33 2.28
N PRO A 118 -1.50 -0.27 2.97
CA PRO A 118 -1.39 1.08 2.45
C PRO A 118 0.07 1.51 2.27
N ILE A 119 0.35 2.23 1.19
CA ILE A 119 1.72 2.64 0.85
C ILE A 119 2.29 3.62 1.89
N ASN A 120 1.44 4.48 2.47
CA ASN A 120 1.87 5.42 3.52
C ASN A 120 2.45 4.72 4.77
N LYS A 121 2.04 3.48 5.07
CA LYS A 121 2.56 2.69 6.19
C LYS A 121 3.93 2.07 5.92
N LEU A 122 4.30 1.84 4.66
CA LEU A 122 5.64 1.34 4.31
C LEU A 122 6.73 2.33 4.74
N ASN A 123 6.47 3.63 4.55
CA ASN A 123 7.38 4.71 4.95
C ASN A 123 7.48 4.84 6.48
N SER A 124 6.43 4.45 7.21
CA SER A 124 6.43 4.48 8.68
C SER A 124 7.19 3.33 9.33
N SER A 125 7.28 2.17 8.68
CA SER A 125 7.96 0.99 9.27
C SER A 125 9.49 1.10 9.29
N MET A 126 10.06 2.12 8.64
CA MET A 126 11.49 2.44 8.67
C MET A 126 11.86 3.48 9.74
N ILE A 127 10.89 4.07 10.43
CA ILE A 127 11.13 4.95 11.57
C ILE A 127 10.52 4.26 12.78
N ASN A 128 11.34 3.43 13.42
CA ASN A 128 11.05 2.93 14.74
C ASN A 128 11.25 4.08 15.75
N ASP A 129 10.38 5.09 15.70
CA ASP A 129 10.20 6.06 16.77
C ASP A 129 8.72 6.13 17.11
N LYS A 130 8.41 5.72 18.34
CA LYS A 130 7.23 6.15 19.06
C LYS A 130 7.27 7.68 19.17
N SER A 131 6.84 8.37 18.12
CA SER A 131 6.42 9.76 18.22
C SER A 131 5.26 9.97 17.27
N THR A 132 4.05 9.66 17.74
CA THR A 132 2.86 10.40 17.32
C THR A 132 3.05 11.85 17.78
N SER A 133 3.86 12.64 17.07
CA SER A 133 3.84 14.08 17.24
C SER A 133 2.56 14.56 16.56
N SER A 134 1.51 14.71 17.36
CA SER A 134 0.39 15.55 16.95
C SER A 134 0.96 16.91 16.56
N THR A 135 0.80 17.32 15.30
CA THR A 135 1.20 18.65 14.84
C THR A 135 0.34 19.69 15.53
N ASN A 136 0.77 20.11 16.71
CA ASN A 136 0.13 21.15 17.52
C ASN A 136 0.70 22.50 17.10
N ASN A 137 -0.18 23.45 16.80
CA ASN A 137 0.19 24.84 16.57
C ASN A 137 -0.43 25.73 17.65
N VAL A 138 0.26 26.82 17.96
CA VAL A 138 -0.20 27.84 18.89
C VAL A 138 -0.51 29.10 18.10
N ASP A 139 -1.74 29.58 18.21
CA ASP A 139 -2.14 30.89 17.71
C ASP A 139 -2.05 31.92 18.84
N GLU A 140 -1.65 33.14 18.48
CA GLU A 140 -1.43 34.27 19.38
C GLU A 140 -2.35 35.44 19.00
N VAL A 141 -2.99 36.06 19.98
CA VAL A 141 -3.72 37.33 19.86
C VAL A 141 -3.27 38.25 20.97
N PHE A 142 -3.04 39.52 20.65
CA PHE A 142 -2.50 40.48 21.61
C PHE A 142 -3.55 41.49 22.03
N GLU A 143 -3.62 41.73 23.34
CA GLU A 143 -4.41 42.80 23.93
C GLU A 143 -3.51 43.99 24.26
N ASN A 144 -3.90 45.19 23.85
CA ASN A 144 -3.14 46.42 23.99
C ASN A 144 -3.94 47.43 24.81
N GLN A 145 -3.24 48.14 25.71
CA GLN A 145 -3.80 49.25 26.47
C GLN A 145 -2.80 50.40 26.59
N TRP A 146 -3.32 51.61 26.69
CA TRP A 146 -2.53 52.84 26.76
C TRP A 146 -2.75 53.56 28.08
N TYR A 147 -1.69 54.12 28.63
CA TYR A 147 -1.76 54.86 29.89
C TYR A 147 -2.21 56.29 29.65
N GLN A 148 -3.26 56.71 30.35
CA GLN A 148 -3.71 58.09 30.42
C GLN A 148 -3.53 58.61 31.85
N PRO A 149 -2.96 59.82 32.04
CA PRO A 149 -2.71 60.37 33.38
C PRO A 149 -3.93 60.45 34.30
N ILE A 150 -5.13 60.60 33.74
CA ILE A 150 -6.38 60.78 34.51
C ILE A 150 -7.15 59.45 34.66
N SER A 151 -7.15 58.61 33.61
CA SER A 151 -8.00 57.41 33.51
C SER A 151 -7.24 56.10 33.74
N GLY A 152 -5.91 56.16 33.90
CA GLY A 152 -5.06 54.98 33.99
C GLY A 152 -4.97 54.23 32.65
N TRP A 153 -4.85 52.91 32.71
CA TRP A 153 -4.74 52.06 31.51
C TRP A 153 -6.10 51.87 30.83
N THR A 154 -6.21 52.28 29.58
CA THR A 154 -7.46 52.23 28.79
C THR A 154 -7.26 51.58 27.41
N SER A 155 -8.33 51.04 26.85
CA SER A 155 -8.38 50.48 25.49
C SER A 155 -8.52 51.55 24.40
N ASN A 156 -8.80 52.80 24.78
CA ASN A 156 -9.02 53.90 23.84
C ASN A 156 -7.70 54.66 23.61
N HIS A 157 -7.13 54.49 22.41
CA HIS A 157 -6.04 55.32 21.94
C HIS A 157 -6.58 56.71 21.57
N SER A 158 -6.15 57.76 22.28
CA SER A 158 -6.38 59.15 21.86
C SER A 158 -5.33 59.51 20.81
N SER A 159 -5.66 59.27 19.54
CA SER A 159 -4.73 59.52 18.43
C SER A 159 -4.66 61.01 18.08
N ASP A 160 -3.63 61.70 18.57
CA ASP A 160 -3.13 62.92 17.90
C ASP A 160 -2.08 62.57 16.82
N HIS A 161 -1.60 61.31 16.79
CA HIS A 161 -0.57 60.83 15.87
C HIS A 161 -0.94 59.47 15.23
N GLY A 162 -1.90 59.49 14.30
CA GLY A 162 -1.85 58.74 13.04
C GLY A 162 -1.89 57.20 12.99
N ILE A 163 -1.85 56.44 14.09
CA ILE A 163 -1.98 54.96 14.04
C ILE A 163 -3.26 54.52 14.76
N GLU A 164 -4.23 54.03 14.01
CA GLU A 164 -5.48 53.45 14.52
C GLU A 164 -5.27 51.99 14.96
N LEU A 165 -4.54 51.77 16.05
CA LEU A 165 -4.46 50.43 16.68
C LEU A 165 -5.63 50.22 17.64
N GLY A 166 -6.39 49.16 17.41
CA GLY A 166 -7.44 48.70 18.32
C GLY A 166 -6.90 48.00 19.57
N GLN A 167 -7.79 47.77 20.54
CA GLN A 167 -7.49 47.02 21.77
C GLN A 167 -6.90 45.63 21.48
N TRP A 168 -7.26 45.01 20.37
CA TRP A 168 -6.80 43.67 19.99
C TRP A 168 -6.01 43.72 18.69
N SER A 169 -4.87 43.03 18.61
CA SER A 169 -4.06 42.97 17.40
C SER A 169 -3.32 41.65 17.20
N THR A 170 -2.85 41.39 15.96
CA THR A 170 -1.84 40.38 15.67
C THR A 170 -0.47 40.82 16.18
N LYS A 171 0.48 39.89 16.33
CA LYS A 171 1.82 40.16 16.89
C LYS A 171 2.52 41.35 16.23
N ASP A 172 2.48 41.39 14.91
CA ASP A 172 3.06 42.41 14.02
C ASP A 172 2.16 43.63 13.81
N CYS A 173 0.98 43.67 14.44
CA CYS A 173 -0.04 44.70 14.29
C CYS A 173 -0.59 44.86 12.85
N SER A 174 -0.42 43.86 11.97
CA SER A 174 -0.98 43.86 10.61
C SER A 174 -2.52 43.82 10.59
N TYR A 175 -3.14 43.29 11.64
CA TYR A 175 -4.57 43.36 11.87
C TYR A 175 -4.86 43.87 13.29
N SER A 176 -5.83 44.78 13.42
CA SER A 176 -6.30 45.30 14.72
C SER A 176 -7.82 45.49 14.77
N SER A 177 -8.38 45.39 15.98
CA SER A 177 -9.83 45.48 16.23
C SER A 177 -10.12 46.06 17.62
N LYS A 178 -11.27 46.74 17.76
CA LYS A 178 -11.77 47.22 19.05
C LYS A 178 -12.35 46.10 19.92
N ALA A 179 -12.81 45.02 19.30
CA ALA A 179 -13.35 43.84 19.97
C ALA A 179 -12.41 42.63 19.77
N PHE A 180 -12.47 41.68 20.71
CA PHE A 180 -11.72 40.43 20.59
C PHE A 180 -12.08 39.73 19.27
N PHE A 181 -11.06 39.21 18.58
CA PHE A 181 -11.24 38.44 17.36
C PHE A 181 -10.56 37.08 17.50
N GLU A 182 -11.20 36.05 16.97
CA GLU A 182 -10.61 34.72 16.87
C GLU A 182 -9.99 34.56 15.48
N PRO A 183 -8.70 34.19 15.37
CA PRO A 183 -8.08 33.85 14.10
C PRO A 183 -8.88 32.77 13.38
N ARG A 184 -9.05 32.91 12.06
CA ARG A 184 -9.76 31.91 11.26
C ARG A 184 -9.01 30.58 11.35
N LEU A 185 -9.72 29.56 11.79
CA LEU A 185 -9.21 28.19 11.83
C LEU A 185 -9.10 27.68 10.39
N PRO A 186 -7.92 27.23 9.93
CA PRO A 186 -7.79 26.63 8.61
C PRO A 186 -8.69 25.39 8.49
N PRO A 187 -9.08 25.00 7.26
CA PRO A 187 -9.71 23.70 7.02
C PRO A 187 -8.87 22.59 7.68
N ASP A 188 -9.54 21.61 8.26
CA ASP A 188 -8.91 20.45 8.90
C ASP A 188 -8.14 20.74 10.19
N TRP A 189 -8.42 21.83 10.89
CA TRP A 189 -7.92 22.07 12.24
C TRP A 189 -9.06 22.14 13.26
N LYS A 190 -8.76 21.77 14.51
CA LYS A 190 -9.66 21.99 15.66
C LYS A 190 -8.91 22.65 16.81
N TRP A 191 -9.59 23.54 17.53
CA TRP A 191 -9.07 24.06 18.79
C TRP A 191 -9.05 22.96 19.85
N THR A 192 -7.94 22.83 20.59
CA THR A 192 -7.76 21.82 21.63
C THR A 192 -7.66 22.41 23.03
N SER A 193 -7.55 23.72 23.15
CA SER A 193 -7.55 24.44 24.43
C SER A 193 -8.42 25.71 24.35
N PRO A 194 -8.86 26.26 25.49
CA PRO A 194 -9.38 27.63 25.54
C PRO A 194 -8.24 28.66 25.43
N TRP A 195 -8.57 29.92 25.16
CA TRP A 195 -7.62 31.02 25.24
C TRP A 195 -7.06 31.15 26.66
N LYS A 196 -5.74 31.22 26.77
CA LYS A 196 -5.03 31.44 28.05
C LYS A 196 -3.99 32.53 27.90
N ILE A 197 -3.70 33.22 28.99
CA ILE A 197 -2.66 34.25 29.01
C ILE A 197 -1.30 33.55 29.00
N GLU A 198 -0.43 33.96 28.08
CA GLU A 198 0.95 33.52 28.06
C GLU A 198 1.70 34.12 29.26
N LYS A 199 2.31 33.26 30.08
CA LYS A 199 3.16 33.66 31.20
C LYS A 199 4.61 33.36 30.84
N SER A 200 5.46 34.37 30.96
CA SER A 200 6.90 34.27 30.72
C SER A 200 7.66 35.17 31.69
N THR A 201 8.98 35.13 31.67
CA THR A 201 9.82 36.01 32.50
C THR A 201 9.73 37.49 32.11
N SER A 202 9.15 37.79 30.92
CA SER A 202 9.06 39.14 30.36
C SER A 202 7.71 39.82 30.59
N VAL A 203 6.80 39.21 31.36
CA VAL A 203 5.48 39.75 31.71
C VAL A 203 5.28 39.78 33.22
N ASP A 204 4.36 40.61 33.69
CA ASP A 204 3.95 40.68 35.09
C ASP A 204 3.06 39.50 35.53
N CYS A 205 2.58 39.53 36.79
CA CYS A 205 1.71 38.49 37.34
C CYS A 205 0.36 38.37 36.61
N ASP A 206 -0.08 39.40 35.89
CA ASP A 206 -1.32 39.46 35.12
C ASP A 206 -1.10 39.23 33.59
N GLY A 207 0.16 39.06 33.17
CA GLY A 207 0.58 38.76 31.80
C GLY A 207 0.81 39.99 30.92
N TRP A 208 0.88 41.18 31.52
CA TRP A 208 1.22 42.41 30.82
C TRP A 208 2.72 42.58 30.71
N ALA A 209 3.19 43.01 29.55
CA ALA A 209 4.49 43.66 29.42
C ALA A 209 4.30 45.13 29.07
N TYR A 210 5.27 45.95 29.43
CA TYR A 210 5.22 47.40 29.37
C TYR A 210 6.29 47.97 28.42
N ALA A 211 5.92 49.05 27.71
CA ALA A 211 6.81 49.78 26.82
C ALA A 211 6.43 51.27 26.71
N ALA A 212 7.38 52.09 26.29
CA ALA A 212 7.17 53.50 26.01
C ALA A 212 6.33 53.74 24.74
N ASP A 213 6.44 52.86 23.74
CA ASP A 213 5.69 52.93 22.47
C ASP A 213 5.47 51.53 21.89
N ILE A 214 4.37 51.35 21.16
CA ILE A 214 3.95 50.10 20.51
C ILE A 214 4.70 49.83 19.20
N GLN A 215 5.34 50.84 18.60
CA GLN A 215 6.08 50.69 17.34
C GLN A 215 7.28 49.73 17.44
N ASN A 216 7.71 49.40 18.67
CA ASN A 216 8.77 48.44 18.92
C ASN A 216 8.21 47.00 18.94
N LEU A 217 7.96 46.45 17.74
CA LEU A 217 7.29 45.16 17.51
C LEU A 217 8.10 43.90 17.89
N ASN A 218 9.29 44.05 18.48
CA ASN A 218 10.13 42.96 18.98
C ASN A 218 9.59 42.37 20.30
N TRP A 219 8.36 41.84 20.24
CA TRP A 219 7.75 41.13 21.36
C TRP A 219 8.39 39.74 21.54
N PRO A 220 8.72 39.30 22.77
CA PRO A 220 8.66 40.04 24.05
C PRO A 220 10.00 40.67 24.48
N SER A 221 11.06 40.59 23.67
CA SER A 221 12.43 40.90 24.09
C SER A 221 12.69 42.38 24.38
N SER A 222 11.95 43.30 23.75
CA SER A 222 12.06 44.75 24.01
C SER A 222 11.14 45.27 25.13
N TRP A 223 10.32 44.40 25.73
CA TRP A 223 9.27 44.78 26.68
C TRP A 223 9.62 44.37 28.12
N ARG A 224 9.12 45.14 29.10
CA ARG A 224 9.47 44.95 30.52
C ARG A 224 8.33 44.27 31.29
N SER A 225 8.69 43.41 32.23
CA SER A 225 7.75 42.76 33.16
C SER A 225 7.34 43.64 34.35
N SER A 226 7.95 44.81 34.51
CA SER A 226 7.64 45.76 35.59
C SER A 226 7.29 47.13 35.03
N LYS A 227 6.27 47.75 35.62
CA LYS A 227 5.77 49.07 35.24
C LYS A 227 6.75 50.18 35.64
N SER A 228 7.08 51.05 34.69
CA SER A 228 7.85 52.28 34.85
C SER A 228 6.97 53.51 34.63
N PRO A 229 7.32 54.69 35.19
CA PRO A 229 6.67 55.96 34.86
C PRO A 229 6.78 56.38 33.39
N HIS A 230 7.67 55.74 32.62
CA HIS A 230 7.91 56.04 31.20
C HIS A 230 7.17 55.08 30.25
N ASP A 231 6.34 54.18 30.78
CA ASP A 231 5.59 53.23 29.98
C ASP A 231 4.19 53.79 29.65
N TYR A 232 3.94 53.99 28.36
CA TYR A 232 2.68 54.51 27.85
C TYR A 232 1.81 53.42 27.22
N VAL A 233 2.38 52.24 26.97
CA VAL A 233 1.69 51.09 26.38
C VAL A 233 1.94 49.85 27.23
N ARG A 234 0.90 49.05 27.41
CA ARG A 234 1.04 47.67 27.89
C ARG A 234 0.37 46.71 26.93
N ARG A 235 0.96 45.53 26.80
CA ARG A 235 0.51 44.50 25.86
C ARG A 235 0.50 43.14 26.54
N ARG A 236 -0.50 42.31 26.25
CA ARG A 236 -0.71 40.98 26.83
C ARG A 236 -0.97 39.96 25.74
N CYS A 237 -0.24 38.85 25.75
CA CYS A 237 -0.36 37.77 24.78
C CYS A 237 -1.37 36.73 25.26
N TRP A 238 -2.39 36.47 24.44
CA TRP A 238 -3.34 35.39 24.60
C TRP A 238 -2.97 34.29 23.61
N VAL A 239 -2.86 33.06 24.09
CA VAL A 239 -2.52 31.89 23.28
C VAL A 239 -3.63 30.86 23.30
N ARG A 240 -3.85 30.21 22.15
CA ARG A 240 -4.76 29.07 22.02
C ARG A 240 -4.10 28.00 21.17
N THR A 241 -4.29 26.74 21.53
CA THR A 241 -3.69 25.61 20.83
C THR A 241 -4.70 25.02 19.87
N ARG A 242 -4.29 24.85 18.62
CA ARG A 242 -5.01 24.05 17.62
C ARG A 242 -4.20 22.81 17.26
N GLN A 243 -4.92 21.77 16.90
CA GLN A 243 -4.37 20.53 16.38
C GLN A 243 -4.99 20.27 15.01
N LEU A 244 -4.16 19.85 14.06
CA LEU A 244 -4.65 19.34 12.79
C LEU A 244 -5.60 18.18 13.11
N LEU A 245 -6.84 18.25 12.63
CA LEU A 245 -7.68 17.07 12.46
C LEU A 245 -6.88 16.14 11.54
N GLN A 246 -6.15 15.21 12.14
CA GLN A 246 -5.91 13.96 11.46
C GLN A 246 -7.30 13.48 11.11
N GLU A 247 -7.64 13.53 9.82
CA GLU A 247 -8.72 12.70 9.33
C GLU A 247 -8.48 11.34 9.98
N GLN A 248 -9.48 10.86 10.70
CA GLN A 248 -9.67 9.43 10.81
C GLN A 248 -9.97 8.93 9.39
N SER A 249 -9.02 9.08 8.45
CA SER A 249 -8.71 7.99 7.56
C SER A 249 -8.65 6.82 8.52
N VAL A 250 -9.64 5.94 8.42
CA VAL A 250 -9.58 4.64 9.05
C VAL A 250 -8.18 4.18 8.71
N GLU A 251 -7.24 4.20 9.65
CA GLU A 251 -5.88 3.78 9.35
C GLU A 251 -6.06 2.33 8.93
N ILE A 252 -6.07 2.08 7.62
CA ILE A 252 -6.27 0.74 7.10
C ILE A 252 -5.02 0.01 7.54
N ALA A 253 -5.13 -0.70 8.66
CA ALA A 253 -4.02 -1.49 9.16
C ALA A 253 -3.62 -2.47 8.06
N ARG A 254 -2.34 -2.83 8.03
CA ARG A 254 -1.89 -3.95 7.19
C ARG A 254 -2.84 -5.12 7.46
N ASN A 255 -3.47 -5.61 6.39
CA ASN A 255 -4.45 -6.69 6.50
C ASN A 255 -3.85 -7.95 5.88
N VAL A 256 -3.78 -9.03 6.66
CA VAL A 256 -3.45 -10.36 6.14
C VAL A 256 -4.71 -10.90 5.49
N VAL A 257 -4.69 -10.98 4.17
CA VAL A 257 -5.85 -11.34 3.36
C VAL A 257 -6.08 -12.85 3.40
N ALA A 258 -5.02 -13.63 3.23
CA ALA A 258 -5.12 -15.07 3.07
C ALA A 258 -3.78 -15.77 3.34
N ILE A 259 -3.89 -17.06 3.66
CA ILE A 259 -2.80 -18.02 3.52
C ILE A 259 -3.17 -18.89 2.31
N VAL A 260 -2.31 -18.92 1.31
CA VAL A 260 -2.55 -19.58 0.02
C VAL A 260 -1.71 -20.85 -0.02
N ASP A 261 -2.37 -21.99 -0.18
CA ASP A 261 -1.72 -23.30 -0.30
C ASP A 261 -0.93 -23.41 -1.61
N PRO A 262 0.08 -24.30 -1.69
CA PRO A 262 0.81 -24.58 -2.94
C PRO A 262 -0.14 -24.91 -4.10
N TYR A 263 0.15 -24.39 -5.28
CA TYR A 263 -0.61 -24.62 -6.52
C TYR A 263 -2.10 -24.24 -6.43
N SER A 264 -2.44 -23.31 -5.53
CA SER A 264 -3.80 -22.82 -5.33
C SER A 264 -3.91 -21.33 -5.62
N SER A 265 -5.14 -20.82 -5.70
CA SER A 265 -5.40 -19.41 -5.95
C SER A 265 -6.48 -18.85 -5.04
N THR A 266 -6.41 -17.54 -4.80
CA THR A 266 -7.42 -16.78 -4.07
C THR A 266 -7.63 -15.41 -4.69
N ALA A 267 -8.86 -14.92 -4.66
CA ALA A 267 -9.13 -13.54 -5.05
C ALA A 267 -8.69 -12.57 -3.95
N LEU A 268 -8.21 -11.39 -4.35
CA LEU A 268 -8.03 -10.28 -3.41
C LEU A 268 -9.38 -9.77 -2.89
N PRO A 269 -9.42 -9.06 -1.74
CA PRO A 269 -10.60 -8.31 -1.35
C PRO A 269 -10.92 -7.31 -2.45
N TRP A 270 -12.19 -7.21 -2.87
CA TRP A 270 -12.58 -6.29 -3.94
C TRP A 270 -12.26 -4.83 -3.60
N THR A 271 -12.28 -4.47 -2.32
CA THR A 271 -11.84 -3.15 -1.83
C THR A 271 -10.36 -2.86 -2.10
N ALA A 272 -9.53 -3.89 -2.29
CA ALA A 272 -8.11 -3.72 -2.59
C ALA A 272 -7.87 -3.11 -3.99
N MET A 273 -8.86 -3.19 -4.88
CA MET A 273 -8.81 -2.68 -6.25
C MET A 273 -9.42 -1.29 -6.40
N ILE A 274 -9.86 -0.66 -5.30
CA ILE A 274 -10.33 0.72 -5.29
C ILE A 274 -9.11 1.63 -5.44
N LYS A 275 -9.05 2.41 -6.53
CA LYS A 275 -7.88 3.23 -6.88
C LYS A 275 -7.48 4.22 -5.77
N ASP A 276 -8.45 4.80 -5.09
CA ASP A 276 -8.23 5.83 -4.07
C ASP A 276 -7.62 5.29 -2.77
N MET A 277 -7.62 3.97 -2.56
CA MET A 277 -7.09 3.36 -1.32
C MET A 277 -5.55 3.25 -1.31
N ASP A 278 -4.91 3.40 -2.46
CA ASP A 278 -3.46 3.38 -2.65
C ASP A 278 -2.71 2.25 -1.92
N LEU A 279 -3.11 1.02 -2.25
CA LEU A 279 -2.65 -0.19 -1.58
C LEU A 279 -1.54 -0.89 -2.36
N CYS A 280 -0.67 -1.60 -1.66
CA CYS A 280 0.31 -2.50 -2.24
C CYS A 280 0.09 -3.96 -1.81
N LEU A 281 0.40 -4.88 -2.70
CA LEU A 281 0.44 -6.31 -2.43
C LEU A 281 1.82 -6.72 -1.89
N GLN A 282 1.83 -7.45 -0.78
CA GLN A 282 3.02 -8.06 -0.21
C GLN A 282 2.76 -9.53 0.11
N VAL A 283 3.79 -10.36 -0.02
CA VAL A 283 3.72 -11.78 0.33
C VAL A 283 4.89 -12.15 1.22
N ARG A 284 4.80 -13.31 1.87
CA ARG A 284 5.96 -13.95 2.51
C ARG A 284 5.72 -15.45 2.66
N PRO A 285 6.78 -16.26 2.82
CA PRO A 285 6.62 -17.65 3.23
C PRO A 285 5.80 -17.75 4.52
N PHE A 286 4.80 -18.61 4.52
CA PHE A 286 4.01 -18.87 5.72
C PHE A 286 4.85 -19.64 6.74
N SER A 287 4.89 -19.15 7.98
CA SER A 287 5.47 -19.86 9.12
C SER A 287 4.43 -20.05 10.21
N VAL A 288 4.38 -21.24 10.78
CA VAL A 288 3.50 -21.57 11.92
C VAL A 288 3.99 -20.87 13.19
N LYS A 289 5.30 -20.64 13.32
CA LYS A 289 5.91 -19.93 14.46
C LYS A 289 6.21 -18.49 14.05
N SER A 290 5.73 -17.52 14.82
CA SER A 290 5.95 -16.09 14.56
C SER A 290 7.43 -15.72 14.42
N ASP A 291 8.29 -16.37 15.22
CA ASP A 291 9.70 -16.03 15.37
C ASP A 291 10.56 -16.50 14.18
N GLU A 292 10.02 -17.38 13.34
CA GLU A 292 10.65 -17.87 12.11
C GLU A 292 10.04 -17.21 10.86
N SER A 293 9.19 -16.18 11.03
CA SER A 293 8.55 -15.51 9.90
C SER A 293 9.51 -14.55 9.21
N TYR A 294 9.48 -14.52 7.88
CA TYR A 294 10.20 -13.51 7.11
C TYR A 294 9.50 -12.15 7.21
N ASN A 295 10.23 -11.07 6.91
CA ASN A 295 9.59 -9.78 6.64
C ASN A 295 8.71 -9.85 5.38
N TRP A 296 7.75 -8.95 5.28
CA TRP A 296 6.92 -8.81 4.08
C TRP A 296 7.75 -8.48 2.86
N SER A 297 7.36 -9.04 1.72
CA SER A 297 8.14 -8.94 0.50
C SER A 297 8.25 -7.51 -0.02
N GLN A 298 9.38 -7.25 -0.66
CA GLN A 298 9.68 -6.05 -1.42
C GLN A 298 9.89 -6.45 -2.88
N VAL A 299 9.73 -5.50 -3.80
CA VAL A 299 9.90 -5.71 -5.23
C VAL A 299 11.20 -5.04 -5.68
N LEU A 300 11.91 -5.70 -6.57
CA LEU A 300 13.04 -5.16 -7.31
C LEU A 300 12.62 -5.04 -8.77
N SER A 301 12.64 -3.81 -9.27
CA SER A 301 12.56 -3.57 -10.71
C SER A 301 13.94 -3.81 -11.30
N LEU A 302 14.07 -4.82 -12.14
CA LEU A 302 15.25 -4.99 -13.01
C LEU A 302 15.16 -3.96 -14.13
N GLY A 303 15.41 -2.68 -13.78
CA GLY A 303 15.48 -1.60 -14.75
C GLY A 303 16.69 -1.80 -15.65
N CYS A 304 16.43 -1.87 -16.95
CA CYS A 304 17.41 -1.86 -18.04
C CYS A 304 18.13 -0.50 -18.15
N ASP A 305 18.74 -0.02 -17.07
CA ASP A 305 19.53 1.22 -17.05
C ASP A 305 21.04 0.95 -17.19
N SER A 306 21.45 -0.31 -17.38
CA SER A 306 22.86 -0.71 -17.42
C SER A 306 23.27 -1.54 -18.64
N LEU A 307 22.51 -1.52 -19.75
CA LEU A 307 23.05 -2.00 -21.03
C LEU A 307 23.93 -0.90 -21.64
N PRO A 308 25.25 -1.14 -21.86
CA PRO A 308 26.08 -0.18 -22.56
C PRO A 308 25.58 -0.08 -24.00
N LYS A 309 25.03 1.09 -24.37
CA LYS A 309 24.75 1.45 -25.76
C LYS A 309 26.06 1.40 -26.54
N GLN A 310 26.36 0.28 -27.18
CA GLN A 310 27.30 0.29 -28.29
C GLN A 310 26.55 0.66 -29.58
N GLN A 311 27.01 1.77 -30.15
CA GLN A 311 26.84 2.22 -31.52
C GLN A 311 25.44 2.64 -31.96
N GLN A 312 25.10 3.90 -31.64
CA GLN A 312 24.64 4.83 -32.67
C GLN A 312 25.15 6.24 -32.35
N SER A 313 25.80 6.83 -33.34
CA SER A 313 26.47 8.12 -33.34
C SER A 313 25.53 9.29 -33.01
N SER A 314 25.90 10.12 -32.04
CA SER A 314 25.85 11.59 -32.16
C SER A 314 26.39 12.27 -30.90
N LEU A 315 27.08 13.38 -31.14
CA LEU A 315 27.89 14.16 -30.21
C LEU A 315 27.02 14.87 -29.15
N SER A 316 27.38 14.78 -27.86
CA SER A 316 27.46 15.96 -26.98
C SER A 316 28.00 15.64 -25.56
N ARG A 317 29.14 16.29 -25.28
CA ARG A 317 29.69 16.81 -24.00
C ARG A 317 29.59 15.97 -22.71
N GLN A 318 30.79 15.57 -22.29
CA GLN A 318 31.24 15.21 -20.95
C GLN A 318 30.44 15.81 -19.79
N SER A 319 29.92 14.95 -18.92
CA SER A 319 29.91 15.22 -17.48
C SER A 319 30.42 13.97 -16.75
N THR A 320 31.45 14.16 -15.93
CA THR A 320 32.06 13.17 -15.07
C THR A 320 31.25 13.08 -13.78
N MET A 321 30.36 12.09 -13.68
CA MET A 321 29.85 11.63 -12.39
C MET A 321 30.23 10.18 -12.18
N LYS A 322 30.99 9.96 -11.10
CA LYS A 322 31.31 8.64 -10.57
C LYS A 322 30.00 7.89 -10.30
N GLN A 323 29.77 6.81 -11.02
CA GLN A 323 28.67 5.87 -10.75
C GLN A 323 28.90 5.22 -9.39
N SER A 324 28.13 5.63 -8.38
CA SER A 324 27.98 4.89 -7.14
C SER A 324 26.94 3.78 -7.34
N SER A 325 27.35 2.56 -7.11
CA SER A 325 26.59 1.31 -7.12
C SER A 325 25.66 1.17 -5.92
N VAL A 326 24.36 1.48 -6.07
CA VAL A 326 23.22 0.89 -5.32
C VAL A 326 21.94 1.15 -6.11
N PRO A 327 21.06 0.18 -6.42
CA PRO A 327 19.69 0.51 -6.84
C PRO A 327 18.94 1.03 -5.61
N SER A 328 18.91 2.35 -5.47
CA SER A 328 18.34 3.07 -4.34
C SER A 328 16.86 3.36 -4.55
N LYS A 329 16.02 2.32 -4.40
CA LYS A 329 14.64 2.37 -3.86
C LYS A 329 14.01 0.98 -3.97
N ASN A 330 13.81 0.33 -2.82
CA ASN A 330 12.95 -0.85 -2.75
C ASN A 330 11.55 -0.43 -3.22
N SER A 331 11.04 -1.06 -4.28
CA SER A 331 9.71 -0.78 -4.79
C SER A 331 8.70 -1.75 -4.19
N VAL A 332 7.41 -1.43 -4.33
CA VAL A 332 6.32 -2.31 -3.92
C VAL A 332 5.35 -2.52 -5.06
N LEU A 333 4.61 -3.62 -5.00
CA LEU A 333 3.61 -3.95 -6.01
C LEU A 333 2.33 -3.15 -5.75
N ARG A 334 2.27 -1.93 -6.29
CA ARG A 334 1.14 -1.01 -6.13
C ARG A 334 -0.07 -1.47 -6.94
N LEU A 335 -1.22 -1.65 -6.30
CA LEU A 335 -2.45 -2.16 -6.91
C LEU A 335 -3.17 -1.10 -7.78
N ALA A 336 -2.91 0.20 -7.54
CA ALA A 336 -3.48 1.28 -8.35
C ALA A 336 -2.79 1.46 -9.71
N GLU A 337 -1.55 0.97 -9.86
CA GLU A 337 -0.68 1.20 -11.02
C GLU A 337 -0.15 -0.13 -11.56
N LEU A 338 -1.09 -1.02 -11.91
CA LEU A 338 -0.77 -2.35 -12.42
C LEU A 338 -0.42 -2.31 -13.91
N GLU A 339 0.62 -3.05 -14.25
CA GLU A 339 1.13 -3.24 -15.59
C GLU A 339 1.52 -4.70 -15.76
N LYS A 340 1.43 -5.22 -17.00
CA LYS A 340 1.91 -6.57 -17.30
C LYS A 340 3.44 -6.59 -17.24
N LYS A 341 4.02 -7.38 -16.34
CA LYS A 341 5.47 -7.52 -16.19
C LYS A 341 5.82 -8.67 -15.27
N ASP A 342 7.03 -9.18 -15.44
CA ASP A 342 7.67 -10.07 -14.47
C ASP A 342 8.58 -9.24 -13.56
N VAL A 343 8.48 -9.47 -12.26
CA VAL A 343 9.30 -8.78 -11.25
C VAL A 343 9.90 -9.77 -10.28
N LEU A 344 11.06 -9.42 -9.72
CA LEU A 344 11.64 -10.15 -8.61
C LEU A 344 11.12 -9.59 -7.30
N SER A 345 10.72 -10.48 -6.42
CA SER A 345 10.35 -10.14 -5.06
C SER A 345 11.22 -10.86 -4.07
N TYR A 346 11.52 -10.21 -2.94
CA TYR A 346 12.32 -10.82 -1.89
C TYR A 346 11.81 -10.48 -0.50
N CYS A 347 12.01 -11.39 0.43
CA CYS A 347 11.69 -11.23 1.85
C CYS A 347 13.00 -11.25 2.64
N SER A 348 13.24 -10.22 3.46
CA SER A 348 14.41 -10.22 4.34
C SER A 348 14.19 -11.11 5.56
N PRO A 349 15.21 -11.85 5.99
CA PRO A 349 15.12 -12.67 7.20
C PRO A 349 14.98 -11.80 8.46
N LEU A 350 14.31 -12.33 9.48
CA LEU A 350 14.40 -11.80 10.84
C LEU A 350 15.67 -12.32 11.56
N VAL A 351 16.04 -11.68 12.67
CA VAL A 351 17.25 -11.97 13.47
C VAL A 351 17.41 -13.48 13.68
N GLY A 352 18.45 -14.08 13.10
CA GLY A 352 18.77 -15.51 13.22
C GLY A 352 18.81 -16.28 11.89
N ILE A 353 18.09 -15.83 10.86
CA ILE A 353 18.12 -16.43 9.51
C ILE A 353 19.13 -15.66 8.64
N LYS A 354 20.05 -16.37 7.98
CA LYS A 354 21.17 -15.74 7.24
C LYS A 354 20.86 -15.39 5.78
N GLN A 355 19.75 -15.88 5.22
CA GLN A 355 19.48 -15.83 3.78
C GLN A 355 18.15 -15.14 3.48
N TYR A 356 18.16 -14.37 2.39
CA TYR A 356 16.94 -13.79 1.81
C TYR A 356 16.09 -14.88 1.17
N PHE A 357 14.79 -14.65 1.11
CA PHE A 357 13.85 -15.52 0.40
C PHE A 357 13.37 -14.82 -0.86
N TRP A 358 13.61 -15.41 -2.02
CA TRP A 358 13.37 -14.83 -3.34
C TRP A 358 12.21 -15.51 -4.05
N LEU A 359 11.40 -14.70 -4.72
CA LEU A 359 10.25 -15.13 -5.52
C LEU A 359 10.31 -14.45 -6.89
N SER A 360 9.93 -15.20 -7.91
CA SER A 360 9.54 -14.65 -9.20
C SER A 360 8.04 -14.32 -9.15
N VAL A 361 7.66 -13.13 -9.60
CA VAL A 361 6.28 -12.67 -9.61
C VAL A 361 5.88 -12.26 -11.02
N GLY A 362 4.99 -13.02 -11.63
CA GLY A 362 4.36 -12.66 -12.90
C GLY A 362 3.10 -11.83 -12.65
N VAL A 363 3.03 -10.64 -13.21
CA VAL A 363 1.85 -9.78 -13.21
C VAL A 363 1.26 -9.81 -14.61
N ASP A 364 0.08 -10.41 -14.76
CA ASP A 364 -0.62 -10.50 -16.04
C ASP A 364 -2.08 -10.03 -15.90
N ALA A 365 -2.74 -9.79 -17.02
CA ALA A 365 -4.15 -9.42 -17.07
C ALA A 365 -4.88 -10.00 -18.29
N SER A 366 -6.09 -10.51 -18.06
CA SER A 366 -7.04 -10.81 -19.12
C SER A 366 -8.06 -9.68 -19.27
N ILE A 367 -8.44 -9.33 -20.50
CA ILE A 367 -9.46 -8.31 -20.74
C ILE A 367 -10.83 -8.99 -20.63
N VAL A 368 -11.67 -8.53 -19.69
CA VAL A 368 -13.02 -9.07 -19.45
C VAL A 368 -14.13 -8.18 -20.01
N HIS A 369 -13.84 -6.90 -20.29
CA HIS A 369 -14.72 -5.99 -21.01
C HIS A 369 -13.93 -5.21 -22.05
N THR A 370 -14.45 -5.13 -23.27
CA THR A 370 -13.82 -4.42 -24.39
C THR A 370 -14.75 -3.32 -24.91
N ASP A 371 -15.01 -2.29 -24.11
CA ASP A 371 -15.42 -1.02 -24.68
C ASP A 371 -14.16 -0.29 -25.16
N LEU A 372 -14.17 0.19 -26.40
CA LEU A 372 -13.01 0.70 -27.15
C LEU A 372 -12.15 1.73 -26.40
N ASN A 373 -12.70 2.43 -25.40
CA ASN A 373 -12.00 3.47 -24.66
C ASN A 373 -11.71 3.13 -23.19
N MET A 374 -12.27 2.06 -22.61
CA MET A 374 -12.13 1.74 -21.17
C MET A 374 -12.10 0.21 -20.93
N PRO A 375 -11.01 -0.49 -21.28
CA PRO A 375 -10.90 -1.92 -21.03
C PRO A 375 -10.92 -2.23 -19.53
N VAL A 376 -11.68 -3.26 -19.14
CA VAL A 376 -11.68 -3.78 -17.78
C VAL A 376 -10.76 -4.99 -17.73
N TYR A 377 -9.73 -4.90 -16.90
CA TYR A 377 -8.71 -5.94 -16.72
C TYR A 377 -9.03 -6.79 -15.49
N ASP A 378 -8.93 -8.10 -15.66
CA ASP A 378 -8.88 -9.08 -14.58
C ASP A 378 -7.43 -9.52 -14.38
N TRP A 379 -6.83 -9.08 -13.29
CA TRP A 379 -5.40 -9.24 -13.00
C TRP A 379 -5.10 -10.59 -12.35
N LYS A 380 -3.94 -11.15 -12.69
CA LYS A 380 -3.39 -12.35 -12.07
C LYS A 380 -1.97 -12.08 -11.59
N PHE A 381 -1.74 -12.32 -10.31
CA PHE A 381 -0.41 -12.30 -9.68
C PHE A 381 0.04 -13.73 -9.44
N SER A 382 1.02 -14.20 -10.21
CA SER A 382 1.56 -15.55 -10.11
C SER A 382 2.88 -15.53 -9.34
N PHE A 383 2.92 -16.16 -8.16
CA PHE A 383 4.12 -16.25 -7.33
C PHE A 383 4.79 -17.62 -7.50
N ASN A 384 6.08 -17.63 -7.82
CA ASN A 384 6.86 -18.86 -8.06
C ASN A 384 8.25 -18.77 -7.42
N SER A 385 8.90 -19.92 -7.29
CA SER A 385 10.36 -20.01 -7.12
C SER A 385 11.09 -19.28 -8.24
N ILE A 386 12.27 -18.76 -7.93
CA ILE A 386 13.13 -18.08 -8.92
C ILE A 386 13.74 -19.06 -9.92
N LEU A 387 14.00 -20.29 -9.48
CA LEU A 387 14.51 -21.38 -10.30
C LEU A 387 13.82 -22.67 -9.85
N ARG A 388 13.53 -23.52 -10.83
CA ARG A 388 13.02 -24.86 -10.62
C ARG A 388 13.94 -25.85 -11.32
N LEU A 389 14.48 -26.79 -10.57
CA LEU A 389 15.28 -27.89 -11.09
C LEU A 389 14.40 -29.13 -11.20
N GLU A 390 14.26 -29.67 -12.42
CA GLU A 390 13.51 -30.91 -12.64
C GLU A 390 14.48 -32.06 -12.95
N ASN A 391 14.44 -33.11 -12.14
CA ASN A 391 15.26 -34.28 -12.40
C ASN A 391 14.54 -35.25 -13.33
N LYS A 392 14.93 -35.26 -14.60
CA LYS A 392 14.42 -36.21 -15.60
C LYS A 392 15.27 -37.48 -15.72
N LEU A 393 16.33 -37.60 -14.91
CA LEU A 393 17.17 -38.79 -14.90
C LEU A 393 16.44 -39.94 -14.18
N PRO A 394 16.76 -41.21 -14.50
CA PRO A 394 16.18 -42.38 -13.83
C PRO A 394 16.68 -42.57 -12.39
N TYR A 395 17.61 -41.72 -11.93
CA TYR A 395 18.24 -41.80 -10.62
C TYR A 395 18.03 -40.52 -9.82
N GLU A 396 18.17 -40.65 -8.51
CA GLU A 396 18.27 -39.50 -7.62
C GLU A 396 19.53 -38.69 -7.89
N ALA A 397 19.40 -37.36 -7.78
CA ALA A 397 20.49 -36.42 -7.96
C ALA A 397 20.59 -35.47 -6.77
N GLU A 398 21.79 -35.35 -6.22
CA GLU A 398 22.16 -34.35 -5.22
C GLU A 398 22.62 -33.09 -5.96
N TYR A 399 22.13 -31.94 -5.54
CA TYR A 399 22.42 -30.67 -6.19
C TYR A 399 22.84 -29.62 -5.17
N SER A 400 23.68 -28.68 -5.61
CA SER A 400 23.93 -27.45 -4.86
C SER A 400 23.93 -26.25 -5.80
N ILE A 401 23.32 -25.16 -5.34
CA ILE A 401 23.21 -23.87 -6.02
C ILE A 401 24.17 -22.89 -5.36
N TRP A 402 24.99 -22.26 -6.18
CA TRP A 402 26.05 -21.37 -5.75
C TRP A 402 25.87 -19.99 -6.34
N GLU A 403 26.16 -18.97 -5.54
CA GLU A 403 26.29 -17.59 -5.99
C GLU A 403 27.77 -17.21 -6.07
N LYS A 404 28.16 -16.55 -7.17
CA LYS A 404 29.46 -15.88 -7.24
C LYS A 404 29.37 -14.49 -6.63
N SER A 405 30.16 -14.24 -5.59
CA SER A 405 30.29 -12.91 -4.97
C SER A 405 31.07 -11.94 -5.87
N ALA A 406 30.97 -10.64 -5.58
CA ALA A 406 31.75 -9.61 -6.28
C ALA A 406 33.28 -9.80 -6.13
N GLU A 407 33.70 -10.46 -5.05
CA GLU A 407 35.10 -10.83 -4.76
C GLU A 407 35.54 -12.09 -5.51
N GLY A 408 34.64 -12.74 -6.26
CA GLY A 408 34.88 -13.97 -6.99
C GLY A 408 34.70 -15.26 -6.17
N ASN A 409 34.48 -15.14 -4.86
CA ASN A 409 34.22 -16.30 -3.99
C ASN A 409 32.86 -16.94 -4.31
N MET A 410 32.81 -18.28 -4.30
CA MET A 410 31.59 -19.06 -4.45
C MET A 410 30.93 -19.28 -3.09
N VAL A 411 29.65 -18.94 -2.97
CA VAL A 411 28.86 -19.10 -1.74
C VAL A 411 27.70 -20.02 -2.02
N GLU A 412 27.62 -21.13 -1.29
CA GLU A 412 26.49 -22.05 -1.36
C GLU A 412 25.22 -21.37 -0.81
N ARG A 413 24.13 -21.47 -1.56
CA ARG A 413 22.84 -20.89 -1.19
C ARG A 413 21.79 -21.94 -0.89
N GLN A 414 21.76 -23.00 -1.67
CA GLN A 414 20.83 -24.09 -1.47
C GLN A 414 21.51 -25.40 -1.82
N HIS A 415 21.22 -26.41 -1.03
CA HIS A 415 21.66 -27.77 -1.27
C HIS A 415 20.49 -28.71 -1.00
N GLY A 416 20.41 -29.79 -1.75
CA GLY A 416 19.36 -30.77 -1.57
C GLY A 416 19.49 -31.96 -2.50
N ILE A 417 18.49 -32.81 -2.42
CA ILE A 417 18.41 -34.04 -3.19
C ILE A 417 17.07 -34.05 -3.93
N VAL A 418 17.08 -34.43 -5.20
CA VAL A 418 15.90 -34.53 -6.06
C VAL A 418 15.76 -35.94 -6.59
N SER A 419 14.64 -36.60 -6.26
CA SER A 419 14.32 -37.94 -6.74
C SER A 419 14.13 -37.99 -8.26
N SER A 420 14.22 -39.18 -8.86
CA SER A 420 13.88 -39.37 -10.28
C SER A 420 12.46 -38.89 -10.56
N GLY A 421 12.30 -38.10 -11.63
CA GLY A 421 11.03 -37.44 -12.00
C GLY A 421 10.60 -36.29 -11.09
N GLY A 422 11.36 -36.01 -10.03
CA GLY A 422 11.07 -34.99 -9.02
C GLY A 422 11.40 -33.57 -9.47
N SER A 423 11.05 -32.60 -8.62
CA SER A 423 11.42 -31.19 -8.79
C SER A 423 11.93 -30.61 -7.48
N ALA A 424 12.93 -29.74 -7.58
CA ALA A 424 13.40 -28.92 -6.48
C ALA A 424 13.18 -27.43 -6.81
N PHE A 425 12.70 -26.68 -5.81
CA PHE A 425 12.36 -25.27 -5.93
C PHE A 425 13.39 -24.44 -5.17
N ILE A 426 13.96 -23.43 -5.83
CA ILE A 426 15.05 -22.64 -5.28
C ILE A 426 14.52 -21.28 -4.85
N TYR A 427 14.83 -20.89 -3.62
CA TYR A 427 14.36 -19.63 -3.02
C TYR A 427 15.47 -18.79 -2.39
N SER A 428 16.64 -19.36 -2.11
CA SER A 428 17.68 -18.67 -1.35
C SER A 428 18.73 -17.93 -2.21
N ALA A 429 18.67 -18.09 -3.53
CA ALA A 429 19.64 -17.52 -4.45
C ALA A 429 19.20 -16.12 -4.95
N ASP A 430 20.13 -15.17 -5.01
CA ASP A 430 19.93 -13.87 -5.65
C ASP A 430 20.36 -13.96 -7.12
N ILE A 431 19.39 -14.16 -8.02
CA ILE A 431 19.66 -14.34 -9.45
C ILE A 431 20.27 -13.12 -10.15
N ARG A 432 20.33 -11.96 -9.48
CA ARG A 432 21.07 -10.79 -9.99
C ARG A 432 22.59 -11.03 -10.01
N LYS A 433 23.06 -12.05 -9.30
CA LYS A 433 24.42 -12.56 -9.37
C LYS A 433 24.46 -13.79 -10.25
N SER A 434 25.64 -14.10 -10.77
CA SER A 434 25.86 -15.34 -11.52
C SER A 434 25.60 -16.56 -10.62
N ILE A 435 24.72 -17.45 -11.08
CA ILE A 435 24.29 -18.66 -10.40
C ILE A 435 24.93 -19.88 -11.05
N TYR A 436 25.54 -20.72 -10.22
CA TYR A 436 26.18 -21.96 -10.65
C TYR A 436 25.50 -23.18 -10.02
N LEU A 437 25.58 -24.30 -10.72
CA LEU A 437 25.05 -25.59 -10.30
C LEU A 437 26.21 -26.58 -10.12
N THR A 438 26.12 -27.35 -9.05
CA THR A 438 26.83 -28.62 -8.88
C THR A 438 25.82 -29.75 -8.83
N LEU A 439 26.10 -30.86 -9.50
CA LEU A 439 25.21 -32.01 -9.59
C LEU A 439 25.98 -33.31 -9.40
N PHE A 440 25.48 -34.18 -8.53
CA PHE A 440 26.00 -35.51 -8.27
C PHE A 440 24.86 -36.51 -8.44
N VAL A 441 25.03 -37.47 -9.34
CA VAL A 441 24.00 -38.47 -9.66
C VAL A 441 24.50 -39.85 -9.27
N GLN A 442 23.59 -40.76 -8.88
CA GLN A 442 23.95 -42.13 -8.54
C GLN A 442 24.81 -42.81 -9.63
N ASN A 443 25.61 -43.79 -9.23
CA ASN A 443 26.62 -44.47 -10.06
C ASN A 443 27.84 -43.59 -10.45
N ASP A 444 28.21 -42.65 -9.57
CA ASP A 444 29.40 -41.81 -9.69
C ASP A 444 29.41 -40.90 -10.93
N TRP A 445 28.23 -40.46 -11.38
CA TRP A 445 28.09 -39.43 -12.42
C TRP A 445 28.21 -38.05 -11.78
N ILE A 446 29.12 -37.24 -12.29
CA ILE A 446 29.37 -35.87 -11.84
C ILE A 446 29.43 -34.92 -13.03
N LEU A 447 29.29 -33.62 -12.80
CA LEU A 447 29.62 -32.63 -13.81
C LEU A 447 31.09 -32.76 -14.25
N GLU A 448 31.35 -32.51 -15.54
CA GLU A 448 32.71 -32.45 -16.08
C GLU A 448 33.53 -31.33 -15.40
N LYS A 449 32.89 -30.18 -15.17
CA LYS A 449 33.46 -29.06 -14.41
C LYS A 449 33.04 -29.12 -12.94
N ASP A 450 33.86 -28.50 -12.08
CA ASP A 450 33.55 -28.41 -10.65
C ASP A 450 32.21 -27.74 -10.36
N ALA A 451 31.81 -26.75 -11.15
CA ALA A 451 30.48 -26.12 -11.12
C ALA A 451 30.15 -25.50 -12.49
N GLU A 452 28.90 -25.59 -12.92
CA GLU A 452 28.43 -25.05 -14.21
C GLU A 452 27.63 -23.77 -14.03
N LEU A 453 27.93 -22.74 -14.82
CA LEU A 453 27.14 -21.50 -14.81
C LEU A 453 25.77 -21.77 -15.44
N ILE A 454 24.70 -21.66 -14.67
CA ILE A 454 23.34 -21.90 -15.18
C ILE A 454 22.58 -20.63 -15.48
N MET A 455 22.95 -19.49 -14.87
CA MET A 455 22.29 -18.21 -15.10
C MET A 455 23.20 -17.04 -14.74
N ASP A 456 23.33 -16.09 -15.66
CA ASP A 456 23.85 -14.75 -15.38
C ASP A 456 22.98 -13.71 -16.11
N LEU A 457 22.16 -13.01 -15.33
CA LEU A 457 21.23 -12.01 -15.87
C LEU A 457 21.93 -10.77 -16.43
N LEU A 458 23.16 -10.47 -16.00
CA LEU A 458 23.89 -9.27 -16.43
C LEU A 458 24.65 -9.51 -17.74
N SER A 459 25.24 -10.70 -17.90
CA SER A 459 25.90 -11.08 -19.16
C SER A 459 24.94 -11.68 -20.19
N LEU A 460 23.69 -11.97 -19.79
CA LEU A 460 22.71 -12.74 -20.57
C LEU A 460 23.23 -14.14 -20.95
N GLU A 461 24.29 -14.61 -20.27
CA GLU A 461 24.84 -15.93 -20.46
C GLU A 461 24.03 -16.95 -19.67
N HIS A 462 23.61 -17.99 -20.37
CA HIS A 462 23.03 -19.18 -19.79
C HIS A 462 23.57 -20.37 -20.56
N VAL A 463 23.90 -21.44 -19.85
CA VAL A 463 24.33 -22.68 -20.47
C VAL A 463 23.08 -23.48 -20.82
N SER A 464 22.93 -23.84 -22.10
CA SER A 464 21.82 -24.67 -22.57
C SER A 464 22.03 -26.17 -22.30
N SER A 465 23.28 -26.60 -22.16
CA SER A 465 23.67 -27.98 -21.83
C SER A 465 25.07 -28.06 -21.23
N PHE A 466 25.30 -29.02 -20.34
CA PHE A 466 26.61 -29.34 -19.77
C PHE A 466 26.86 -30.84 -19.85
N TRP A 467 28.13 -31.24 -19.79
CA TRP A 467 28.52 -32.64 -19.82
C TRP A 467 28.60 -33.23 -18.40
N MET A 468 28.24 -34.50 -18.28
CA MET A 468 28.52 -35.29 -17.09
C MET A 468 29.47 -36.44 -17.41
N VAL A 469 30.35 -36.75 -16.45
CA VAL A 469 31.34 -37.81 -16.54
C VAL A 469 31.09 -38.86 -15.46
N GLN A 470 31.08 -40.13 -15.85
CA GLN A 470 31.06 -41.24 -14.92
C GLN A 470 32.47 -41.58 -14.45
N LYS A 471 32.80 -41.30 -13.17
CA LYS A 471 34.18 -41.45 -12.66
C LYS A 471 34.79 -42.84 -12.89
N ARG A 472 33.99 -43.91 -12.76
CA ARG A 472 34.46 -45.30 -12.87
C ARG A 472 34.82 -45.72 -14.29
N THR A 473 34.03 -45.31 -15.26
CA THR A 473 34.13 -45.79 -16.65
C THR A 473 34.63 -44.72 -17.61
N GLN A 474 34.80 -43.47 -17.14
CA GLN A 474 35.14 -42.30 -17.95
C GLN A 474 34.19 -42.14 -19.15
N ARG A 475 32.90 -42.45 -18.93
CA ARG A 475 31.85 -42.24 -19.92
C ARG A 475 31.34 -40.82 -19.79
N GLU A 476 31.11 -40.17 -20.92
CA GLU A 476 30.62 -38.80 -21.02
C GLU A 476 29.19 -38.83 -21.56
N CYS A 477 28.30 -37.99 -21.02
CA CYS A 477 26.94 -37.82 -21.52
C CYS A 477 26.46 -36.38 -21.46
#